data_AF-A0AAV6W091-F1
#
_entry.id   AF-A0AAV6W091-F1
#
_cell.length_a   1.000
_cell.length_b   1.000
_cell.length_c   1.000
_cell.angle_alpha   90.00
_cell.angle_beta   90.00
_cell.angle_gamma   90.00
#
_symmetry.space_group_name_H-M   'P 1'
#
loop_
_entity.id
_entity.type
_entity.pdbx_description
1 polymer ?
#
loop_
_entity_poly.entity_id
_entity_poly.type
_entity_poly.pdbx_seq_one_letter_code
_entity_poly.pdbx_strand_id
1 'polypeptide(L)'
;MAWRQILSISERLPSILVPSNSVTGIANFSSKSSPYIVKVGIPEFLSGVGNGVEKHVEKLESEIGDLQKLLVTRTIKLKRLGIPCKQRKLILKFAHKYRLGLWRPRAEALKS
;
A
#
# COMPACT_ATOMS: atom_id res chain seq x y z
N MET A 1 34.79 -26.46 -9.06
CA MET A 1 34.22 -26.16 -10.39
C MET A 1 33.08 -25.17 -10.20
N ALA A 2 32.98 -24.00 -10.84
CA ALA A 2 33.77 -23.32 -11.83
C ALA A 2 33.67 -21.80 -11.54
N TRP A 3 34.80 -21.09 -11.65
CA TRP A 3 34.91 -19.65 -11.44
C TRP A 3 34.36 -18.90 -12.66
N ARG A 4 33.54 -17.87 -12.45
CA ARG A 4 33.04 -17.02 -13.53
C ARG A 4 34.15 -16.07 -13.98
N GLN A 5 34.72 -16.34 -15.15
CA GLN A 5 35.71 -15.48 -15.79
C GLN A 5 35.01 -14.21 -16.30
N ILE A 6 35.48 -13.05 -15.82
CA ILE A 6 35.09 -11.73 -16.34
C ILE A 6 35.98 -11.49 -17.56
N LEU A 7 35.39 -11.53 -18.75
CA LEU A 7 36.08 -11.18 -19.99
C LEU A 7 36.34 -9.67 -19.99
N SER A 8 37.59 -9.30 -19.78
CA SER A 8 38.12 -7.96 -20.07
C SER A 8 38.44 -7.91 -21.56
N ILE A 9 37.56 -7.27 -22.35
CA ILE A 9 37.88 -6.90 -23.73
C ILE A 9 38.55 -5.53 -23.68
N SER A 10 39.87 -5.55 -23.84
CA SER A 10 40.70 -4.39 -24.14
C SER A 10 41.14 -4.47 -25.60
N GLU A 11 41.40 -3.28 -26.17
CA GLU A 11 42.18 -2.99 -27.39
C GLU A 11 41.41 -2.73 -28.70
N ARG A 12 41.05 -1.44 -28.86
CA ARG A 12 41.41 -0.50 -29.95
C ARG A 12 41.31 -0.96 -31.42
N LEU A 13 40.57 -0.19 -32.24
CA LEU A 13 41.06 0.69 -33.34
C LEU A 13 39.88 1.39 -34.09
N PRO A 14 40.10 2.42 -34.94
CA PRO A 14 39.54 3.76 -34.76
C PRO A 14 38.43 4.17 -35.77
N SER A 15 37.75 5.26 -35.39
CA SER A 15 37.16 6.30 -36.26
C SER A 15 36.31 5.88 -37.48
N ILE A 16 34.98 6.06 -37.38
CA ILE A 16 34.12 6.64 -38.43
C ILE A 16 32.94 7.37 -37.77
N LEU A 17 32.75 8.60 -38.25
CA LEU A 17 31.71 9.62 -38.02
C LEU A 17 30.27 9.09 -37.97
N VAL A 18 29.50 9.38 -36.89
CA VAL A 18 28.07 9.80 -36.90
C VAL A 18 27.71 10.36 -35.50
N PRO A 19 27.25 11.62 -35.32
CA PRO A 19 26.52 12.01 -34.11
C PRO A 19 25.03 11.83 -34.38
N SER A 20 24.52 10.61 -34.22
CA SER A 20 23.08 10.38 -34.20
C SER A 20 22.63 10.39 -32.75
N ASN A 21 22.12 11.54 -32.34
CA ASN A 21 21.47 11.86 -31.07
C ASN A 21 20.99 10.60 -30.33
N SER A 22 21.68 10.26 -29.24
CA SER A 22 21.16 9.36 -28.23
C SER A 22 19.95 10.04 -27.59
N VAL A 23 18.77 9.74 -28.13
CA VAL A 23 17.52 9.90 -27.39
C VAL A 23 17.68 9.02 -26.17
N THR A 24 18.10 9.64 -25.08
CA THR A 24 18.10 9.09 -23.74
C THR A 24 16.63 8.87 -23.42
N GLY A 25 16.14 7.68 -23.76
CA GLY A 25 14.85 7.17 -23.34
C GLY A 25 14.87 6.92 -21.84
N ILE A 26 14.94 8.01 -21.07
CA ILE A 26 14.58 7.99 -19.66
C ILE A 26 13.09 7.65 -19.67
N ALA A 27 12.77 6.38 -19.43
CA ALA A 27 11.41 5.98 -19.16
C ALA A 27 10.95 6.84 -17.98
N ASN A 28 10.04 7.78 -18.27
CA ASN A 28 9.42 8.60 -17.25
C ASN A 28 8.54 7.69 -16.39
N PHE A 29 9.14 7.03 -15.40
CA PHE A 29 8.42 6.43 -14.28
C PHE A 29 7.80 7.57 -13.49
N SER A 30 6.68 8.06 -13.99
CA SER A 30 5.86 9.04 -13.32
C SER A 30 5.21 8.32 -12.13
N SER A 31 5.93 8.25 -11.00
CA SER A 31 5.37 7.98 -9.68
C SER A 31 4.50 9.17 -9.26
N LYS A 32 3.46 9.48 -10.05
CA LYS A 32 2.35 10.30 -9.59
C LYS A 32 1.61 9.46 -8.57
N SER A 33 2.08 9.45 -7.32
CA SER A 33 1.22 9.11 -6.22
C SER A 33 0.14 10.19 -6.20
N SER A 34 -1.06 9.89 -6.70
CA SER A 34 -2.18 10.79 -6.48
C SER A 34 -2.34 10.94 -4.96
N PRO A 35 -2.28 12.16 -4.42
CA PRO A 35 -2.64 12.36 -3.03
C PRO A 35 -4.17 12.21 -2.97
N TYR A 36 -4.63 10.96 -2.89
CA TYR A 36 -5.99 10.66 -2.47
C TYR A 36 -6.08 11.04 -1.01
N ILE A 37 -6.35 12.33 -0.79
CA ILE A 37 -6.72 12.91 0.50
C ILE A 37 -8.21 12.67 0.75
N VAL A 38 -8.74 11.53 0.30
CA VAL A 38 -10.03 11.06 0.79
C VAL A 38 -9.78 10.79 2.27
N LYS A 39 -10.42 11.59 3.12
CA LYS A 39 -10.44 11.37 4.56
C LYS A 39 -11.21 10.07 4.79
N VAL A 40 -10.51 8.95 4.62
CA VAL A 40 -11.08 7.62 4.75
C VAL A 40 -11.47 7.48 6.21
N GLY A 41 -12.77 7.44 6.48
CA GLY A 41 -13.27 7.25 7.83
C GLY A 41 -13.04 5.81 8.30
N ILE A 42 -13.20 5.58 9.60
CA ILE A 42 -13.35 4.22 10.14
C ILE A 42 -14.48 3.43 9.42
N PRO A 43 -15.66 4.00 9.11
CA PRO A 43 -16.74 3.22 8.51
C PRO A 43 -16.39 2.82 7.07
N GLU A 44 -15.78 3.73 6.31
CA GLU A 44 -15.31 3.45 4.95
C GLU A 44 -14.20 2.40 4.94
N PHE A 45 -13.26 2.49 5.89
CA PHE A 45 -12.22 1.48 6.07
C PHE A 45 -12.80 0.10 6.34
N LEU A 46 -13.76 -0.01 7.26
CA LEU A 46 -14.34 -1.28 7.65
C LEU A 46 -15.26 -1.86 6.57
N SER A 47 -15.97 -1.02 5.82
CA SER A 47 -16.75 -1.45 4.65
C SER A 47 -15.82 -2.02 3.57
N GLY A 48 -14.68 -1.39 3.30
CA GLY A 48 -13.69 -1.93 2.37
C GLY A 48 -13.07 -3.25 2.81
N VAL A 49 -12.92 -3.47 4.13
CA VAL A 49 -12.43 -4.74 4.69
C VAL A 49 -13.47 -5.86 4.54
N GLY A 50 -14.75 -5.54 4.70
CA GLY A 50 -15.87 -6.48 4.58
C GLY A 50 -15.90 -7.56 5.67
N ASN A 51 -16.49 -8.71 5.34
CA ASN A 51 -16.55 -9.92 6.18
C ASN A 51 -17.20 -9.70 7.56
N GLY A 52 -18.20 -8.81 7.62
CA GLY A 52 -19.02 -8.55 8.80
C GLY A 52 -18.33 -7.74 9.90
N VAL A 53 -17.17 -7.13 9.61
CA VAL A 53 -16.48 -6.23 10.56
C VAL A 53 -17.23 -4.90 10.70
N GLU A 54 -18.08 -4.57 9.71
CA GLU A 54 -18.99 -3.41 9.69
C GLU A 54 -19.89 -3.32 10.93
N LYS A 55 -20.29 -4.47 11.50
CA LYS A 55 -21.12 -4.54 12.71
C LYS A 55 -20.43 -3.98 13.97
N HIS A 56 -19.12 -3.73 13.90
CA HIS A 56 -18.33 -3.18 15.00
C HIS A 56 -17.89 -1.74 14.78
N VAL A 57 -18.42 -1.05 13.75
CA VAL A 57 -18.13 0.36 13.45
C VAL A 57 -18.43 1.24 14.65
N GLU A 58 -19.64 1.18 15.21
CA GLU A 58 -20.07 2.04 16.33
C GLU A 58 -19.14 1.96 17.55
N LYS A 59 -18.70 0.73 17.90
CA LYS A 59 -17.78 0.48 19.02
C LYS A 59 -16.38 1.02 18.73
N LEU A 60 -15.92 0.90 17.49
CA LEU A 60 -14.60 1.35 17.07
C LEU A 60 -14.54 2.87 16.96
N GLU A 61 -15.59 3.50 16.45
CA GLU A 61 -15.70 4.96 16.40
C GLU A 61 -15.75 5.57 17.80
N SER A 62 -16.55 4.99 18.71
CA SER A 62 -16.66 5.51 20.08
C SER A 62 -15.35 5.46 20.87
N GLU A 63 -14.58 4.36 20.75
CA GLU A 63 -13.34 4.18 21.53
C GLU A 63 -12.12 4.82 20.85
N ILE A 64 -11.99 4.68 19.54
CA ILE A 64 -10.78 5.06 18.80
C ILE A 64 -10.94 6.44 18.16
N GLY A 65 -12.12 6.72 17.60
CA GLY A 65 -12.48 7.98 16.94
C GLY A 65 -11.83 8.21 15.57
N ASP A 66 -10.52 8.03 15.49
CA ASP A 66 -9.73 8.35 14.29
C ASP A 66 -9.14 7.09 13.62
N LEU A 67 -9.09 7.11 12.29
CA LEU A 67 -8.48 6.04 11.50
C LEU A 67 -7.00 5.88 11.87
N GLN A 68 -6.25 6.96 12.09
CA GLN A 68 -4.82 6.81 12.40
C GLN A 68 -4.60 6.04 13.70
N LYS A 69 -5.42 6.30 14.72
CA LYS A 69 -5.40 5.55 15.97
C LYS A 69 -5.75 4.07 15.71
N LEU A 70 -6.72 3.77 14.84
CA LEU A 70 -7.07 2.40 14.46
C LEU A 70 -5.88 1.67 13.81
N LEU A 71 -5.15 2.32 12.91
CA LEU A 71 -3.99 1.74 12.21
C LEU A 71 -2.80 1.45 13.13
N VAL A 72 -2.72 2.11 14.28
CA VAL A 72 -1.67 1.91 15.28
C VAL A 72 -2.12 0.99 16.41
N THR A 73 -3.44 0.75 16.54
CA THR A 73 -3.98 -0.10 17.61
C THR A 73 -3.45 -1.53 17.57
N ARG A 74 -3.32 -2.11 18.78
CA ARG A 74 -2.91 -3.50 18.98
C ARG A 74 -4.10 -4.37 19.37
N THR A 75 -3.94 -5.69 19.21
CA THR A 75 -5.01 -6.69 19.43
C THR A 75 -5.62 -6.64 20.83
N ILE A 76 -4.88 -6.20 21.85
CA ILE A 76 -5.37 -6.11 23.23
C ILE A 76 -6.53 -5.10 23.33
N LYS A 77 -6.41 -3.94 22.69
CA LYS A 77 -7.50 -2.93 22.68
C LYS A 77 -8.73 -3.47 21.95
N LEU A 78 -8.52 -4.07 20.77
CA LEU A 78 -9.61 -4.68 20.00
C LEU A 78 -10.28 -5.86 20.76
N LYS A 79 -9.53 -6.59 21.60
CA LYS A 79 -10.07 -7.66 22.44
C LYS A 79 -10.96 -7.12 23.56
N ARG A 80 -10.57 -6.01 24.19
CA ARG A 80 -11.36 -5.35 25.24
C ARG A 80 -12.72 -4.87 24.71
N LEU A 81 -12.78 -4.48 23.44
CA LEU A 81 -14.02 -4.10 22.73
C LEU A 81 -14.96 -5.28 22.41
N GLY A 82 -14.57 -6.51 22.75
CA GLY A 82 -15.38 -7.71 22.49
C GLY A 82 -15.37 -8.17 21.03
N ILE A 83 -14.43 -7.71 20.20
CA ILE A 83 -14.37 -8.09 18.78
C ILE A 83 -13.85 -9.54 18.65
N PRO A 84 -14.50 -10.42 17.87
CA PRO A 84 -14.06 -11.79 17.66
C PRO A 84 -12.64 -11.90 17.08
N CYS A 85 -11.92 -12.97 17.44
CA CYS A 85 -10.52 -13.15 17.04
C CYS A 85 -10.30 -13.13 15.52
N LYS A 86 -11.22 -13.76 14.74
CA LYS A 86 -11.17 -13.76 13.26
C LYS A 86 -11.20 -12.34 12.70
N GLN A 87 -12.07 -11.50 13.24
CA GLN A 87 -12.22 -10.11 12.79
C GLN A 87 -11.07 -9.22 13.24
N ARG A 88 -10.55 -9.38 14.47
CA ARG A 88 -9.34 -8.67 14.91
C ARG A 88 -8.14 -8.95 13.98
N LYS A 89 -7.96 -10.21 13.57
CA LYS A 89 -6.91 -10.57 12.60
C LYS A 89 -7.11 -9.88 11.26
N LEU A 90 -8.35 -9.80 10.78
CA LEU A 90 -8.67 -9.15 9.52
C LEU A 90 -8.38 -7.65 9.56
N ILE A 91 -8.85 -6.95 10.61
CA ILE A 91 -8.58 -5.52 10.83
C ILE A 91 -7.08 -5.25 10.82
N LEU A 92 -6.30 -6.01 11.60
CA LEU A 92 -4.85 -5.80 11.69
C LEU A 92 -4.13 -6.10 10.36
N LYS A 93 -4.57 -7.11 9.62
CA LYS A 93 -4.03 -7.44 8.29
C LYS A 93 -4.24 -6.28 7.32
N PHE A 94 -5.46 -5.75 7.24
CA PHE A 94 -5.78 -4.65 6.33
C PHE A 94 -5.22 -3.31 6.80
N ALA A 95 -5.15 -3.05 8.10
CA ALA A 95 -4.47 -1.88 8.66
C ALA A 95 -2.99 -1.86 8.26
N HIS A 96 -2.32 -3.01 8.31
CA HIS A 96 -0.95 -3.12 7.85
C HIS A 96 -0.82 -2.88 6.35
N LYS A 97 -1.67 -3.48 5.52
CA LYS A 97 -1.69 -3.23 4.07
C LYS A 97 -1.95 -1.76 3.73
N TYR A 98 -2.83 -1.10 4.48
CA TYR A 98 -3.15 0.32 4.33
C TYR A 98 -1.92 1.19 4.64
N ARG A 99 -1.20 0.89 5.72
CA ARG A 99 0.07 1.58 6.06
C ARG A 99 1.14 1.42 4.99
N LEU A 100 1.19 0.25 4.33
CA LEU A 100 2.12 -0.02 3.23
C LEU A 100 1.65 0.55 1.88
N GLY A 101 0.44 1.11 1.81
CA GLY A 101 -0.14 1.61 0.56
C GLY A 101 -0.54 0.52 -0.44
N LEU A 102 -0.47 -0.76 -0.07
CA LEU A 102 -0.80 -1.91 -0.93
C LEU A 102 -2.30 -2.09 -1.15
N TRP A 103 -3.10 -1.52 -0.26
CA TRP A 103 -4.54 -1.62 -0.29
C TRP A 103 -5.16 -0.34 0.25
N ARG A 104 -6.24 0.11 -0.38
CA ARG A 104 -7.09 1.19 0.12
C ARG A 104 -8.55 0.82 -0.07
N PRO A 105 -9.44 1.22 0.85
CA PRO A 105 -10.87 1.09 0.64
C PRO A 105 -11.25 1.79 -0.65
N ARG A 106 -12.02 1.11 -1.51
CA ARG A 106 -12.77 1.81 -2.55
C ARG A 106 -14.05 2.29 -1.90
N ALA A 107 -14.25 3.60 -1.84
CA ALA A 107 -15.59 4.13 -1.66
C ALA A 107 -16.44 3.58 -2.82
N GLU A 108 -17.29 2.58 -2.56
CA GLU A 108 -18.43 2.38 -3.43
C GLU A 108 -19.24 3.67 -3.33
N ALA A 109 -19.24 4.46 -4.41
CA ALA A 109 -20.19 5.55 -4.54
C ALA A 109 -21.57 4.90 -4.36
N LEU A 110 -22.32 5.32 -3.34
CA LEU A 110 -23.70 4.93 -3.15
C LEU A 110 -24.39 5.10 -4.50
N LYS A 111 -24.77 3.98 -5.13
CA LYS A 111 -25.57 4.00 -6.34
C LYS A 111 -26.89 4.65 -5.95
N SER A 112 -27.11 5.87 -6.47
CA SER A 112 -28.36 6.61 -6.38
C SER A 112 -29.54 5.81 -6.90
#